data_AF-A0A086XXM9-F1
#
_entry.id   AF-A0A086XXM9-F1
#
_cell.length_a   1.000
_cell.length_b   1.000
_cell.length_c   1.000
_cell.angle_alpha   90.00
_cell.angle_beta   90.00
_cell.angle_gamma   90.00
#
_symmetry.space_group_name_H-M   'P 1'
#
loop_
_entity.id
_entity.type
_entity.pdbx_description
1 polymer ?
#
loop_
_entity_poly.entity_id
_entity_poly.type
_entity_poly.pdbx_seq_one_letter_code
_entity_poly.pdbx_strand_id
1 'polypeptide(L)' 'MLANTLIEDGNISDIAQHRCFGCLTGGDAGKRACAIRQLFAEGIAAERLETLAASSKTAH' A
#
# COMPACT_ATOMS: atom_id res chain seq x y z
N MET A 1 16.00 -5.25 26.14
CA MET A 1 15.98 -4.73 24.76
C MET A 1 14.70 -5.20 24.11
N LEU A 2 13.60 -4.49 24.32
CA LEU A 2 12.32 -4.78 23.67
C LEU A 2 12.38 -4.10 22.31
N ALA A 3 12.63 -4.89 21.26
CA ALA A 3 12.52 -4.45 19.88
C ALA A 3 11.03 -4.26 19.55
N ASN A 4 10.42 -3.24 20.16
CA ASN A 4 9.21 -2.63 19.65
C ASN A 4 9.66 -1.74 18.50
N THR A 5 10.08 -2.37 17.40
CA THR A 5 10.24 -1.71 16.11
C THR A 5 8.84 -1.30 15.72
N LEU A 6 8.42 -0.15 16.23
CA LEU A 6 7.48 0.72 15.53
C LEU A 6 7.91 0.60 14.07
N ILE A 7 7.05 0.00 13.26
CA ILE A 7 7.07 0.23 11.82
C ILE A 7 6.69 1.71 11.73
N GLU A 8 7.68 2.56 12.04
CA GLU A 8 7.60 4.01 12.03
C GLU A 8 7.31 4.34 10.60
N ASP A 9 6.05 4.68 10.34
CA ASP A 9 5.63 5.50 9.20
C ASP A 9 6.45 5.21 7.93
N GLY A 10 6.58 3.91 7.60
CA GLY A 10 7.22 3.43 6.39
C GLY A 10 6.47 4.08 5.24
N ASN A 11 7.12 5.10 4.71
CA ASN A 11 6.53 6.34 4.26
C ASN A 11 5.40 6.06 3.25
N ILE A 12 4.24 6.71 3.35
CA ILE A 12 3.26 6.66 2.24
C ILE A 12 3.94 7.08 0.92
N SER A 13 4.97 7.93 1.01
CA SER A 13 5.86 8.29 -0.10
C SER A 13 6.62 7.09 -0.69
N ASP A 14 7.00 6.10 0.13
CA ASP A 14 7.69 4.86 -0.30
C ASP A 14 6.71 3.95 -1.06
N ILE A 15 5.47 3.85 -0.56
CA ILE A 15 4.39 3.15 -1.26
C ILE A 15 4.08 3.85 -2.59
N ALA A 16 4.07 5.18 -2.64
CA ALA A 16 3.83 5.94 -3.88
C ALA A 16 4.93 5.75 -4.93
N GLN A 17 6.17 5.49 -4.49
CA GLN A 17 7.30 5.14 -5.36
C GLN A 17 7.34 3.64 -5.70
N HIS A 18 6.55 2.82 -5.01
CA HIS A 18 6.57 1.38 -5.19
C HIS A 18 6.01 0.97 -6.55
N ARG A 19 6.64 -0.02 -7.20
CA ARG A 19 6.19 -0.55 -8.50
C ARG A 19 4.73 -1.03 -8.50
N CYS A 20 4.23 -1.46 -7.34
CA CYS A 20 2.86 -1.94 -7.18
C CYS A 20 1.85 -0.79 -6.97
N PHE A 21 2.30 0.46 -6.78
CA PHE A 21 1.43 1.61 -6.55
C PHE A 21 0.48 1.85 -7.72
N GLY A 22 0.98 1.86 -8.94
CA GLY A 22 0.12 2.06 -10.13
C GLY A 22 -0.89 0.93 -10.33
N CYS A 23 -0.59 -0.27 -9.83
CA CYS A 23 -1.54 -1.39 -9.80
C CYS A 23 -2.57 -1.25 -8.68
N LEU A 24 -2.17 -0.68 -7.54
CA LEU A 24 -3.03 -0.43 -6.38
C LEU A 24 -4.04 0.70 -6.64
N THR A 25 -3.60 1.76 -7.31
CA THR A 25 -4.43 2.95 -7.62
C THR A 25 -5.14 2.85 -8.96
N GLY A 26 -4.74 1.92 -9.83
CA GLY A 26 -5.39 1.67 -11.11
C GLY A 26 -6.79 1.04 -10.99
N GLY A 27 -7.54 1.06 -12.09
CA GLY A 27 -8.92 0.54 -12.16
C GLY A 27 -9.05 -0.99 -12.32
N ASP A 28 -7.94 -1.72 -12.41
CA ASP A 28 -7.95 -3.16 -12.65
C ASP A 28 -7.96 -3.94 -11.34
N ALA A 29 -9.10 -4.59 -11.04
CA ALA A 29 -9.30 -5.29 -9.77
C ALA A 29 -8.32 -6.46 -9.56
N GLY A 30 -7.90 -7.14 -10.63
CA GLY A 30 -6.93 -8.24 -10.55
C GLY A 30 -5.53 -7.74 -10.18
N LYS A 31 -5.10 -6.65 -10.83
CA LYS A 31 -3.81 -6.00 -10.50
C LYS A 31 -3.81 -5.40 -9.10
N ARG A 32 -4.94 -4.82 -8.68
CA ARG A 32 -5.10 -4.29 -7.32
C ARG A 32 -4.96 -5.39 -6.26
N ALA A 33 -5.62 -6.53 -6.44
CA ALA A 33 -5.49 -7.66 -5.52
C ALA A 33 -4.05 -8.21 -5.46
N CYS A 34 -3.35 -8.26 -6.60
CA CYS A 34 -1.94 -8.64 -6.66
C CYS A 34 -1.06 -7.64 -5.89
N ALA A 35 -1.24 -6.34 -6.11
CA ALA A 35 -0.50 -5.29 -5.43
C ALA A 35 -0.69 -5.34 -3.90
N ILE A 36 -1.94 -5.52 -3.44
CA ILE A 36 -2.24 -5.63 -2.00
C ILE A 36 -1.51 -6.83 -1.38
N ARG A 37 -1.54 -8.00 -2.02
CA ARG A 37 -0.83 -9.19 -1.52
C ARG A 37 0.67 -8.99 -1.45
N GLN A 38 1.25 -8.34 -2.46
CA GLN A 38 2.68 -8.09 -2.51
C GLN A 38 3.12 -7.12 -1.42
N LEU A 39 2.43 -5.99 -1.31
CA LEU A 39 2.72 -4.97 -0.29
C LEU A 39 2.48 -5.52 1.13
N PHE A 40 1.46 -6.36 1.32
CA PHE A 40 1.22 -7.04 2.59
C PHE A 40 2.36 -8.02 2.94
N ALA A 41 2.88 -8.77 1.95
CA ALA A 41 4.03 -9.66 2.14
C ALA A 41 5.33 -8.90 2.46
N GLU A 42 5.44 -7.64 2.01
CA GLU A 42 6.55 -6.73 2.35
C GLU A 42 6.40 -6.10 3.73
N GLY A 43 5.30 -6.39 4.45
CA GLY A 43 5.06 -5.94 5.82
C GLY A 43 4.22 -4.66 5.92
N ILE A 44 3.58 -4.23 4.83
CA ILE A 44 2.70 -3.07 4.84
C ILE A 44 1.34 -3.45 5.43
N ALA A 45 0.87 -2.64 6.38
CA ALA A 45 -0.42 -2.84 7.03
C ALA A 45 -1.58 -2.80 6.01
N ALA A 46 -2.50 -3.77 6.12
CA ALA A 46 -3.68 -3.86 5.26
C ALA A 46 -4.54 -2.59 5.29
N GLU A 47 -4.71 -1.98 6.47
CA GLU A 47 -5.49 -0.74 6.64
C GLU A 47 -4.93 0.44 5.82
N ARG A 48 -3.59 0.50 5.69
CA ARG A 48 -2.91 1.49 4.84
C ARG A 48 -3.21 1.21 3.37
N LEU A 49 -3.10 -0.05 2.94
CA LEU A 49 -3.39 -0.45 1.56
C LEU A 49 -4.83 -0.13 1.14
N GLU A 50 -5.79 -0.34 2.05
CA GLU A 50 -7.19 0.01 1.82
C GLU A 50 -7.38 1.54 1.70
N THR A 51 -6.72 2.31 2.55
CA THR A 51 -6.73 3.79 2.50
C THR A 51 -6.15 4.31 1.19
N LEU A 52 -4.98 3.83 0.77
CA LEU A 52 -4.35 4.25 -0.49
C LEU A 52 -5.20 3.88 -1.71
N ALA A 53 -5.80 2.70 -1.68
CA ALA A 53 -6.63 2.21 -2.78
C ALA A 53 -8.04 2.82 -2.78
N ALA A 54 -8.47 3.45 -1.68
CA ALA A 54 -9.67 4.28 -1.61
C ALA A 54 -9.40 5.73 -2.05
N SER A 55 -8.23 6.30 -1.71
CA SER A 55 -7.83 7.66 -2.09
C SER A 55 -7.68 7.86 -3.60
N SER A 56 -7.37 6.82 -4.38
CA SER A 56 -7.36 6.91 -5.85
C SER A 56 -8.75 7.14 -6.47
N LYS A 57 -9.83 6.98 -5.69
CA LYS A 57 -11.21 7.25 -6.15
C LYS A 57 -11.60 8.73 -6.04
N THR A 58 -10.76 9.59 -5.46
CA THR A 58 -11.10 11.01 -5.18
C THR A 58 -10.41 12.01 -6.11
N ALA A 59 -9.59 11.57 -7.07
CA ALA A 59 -9.05 12.44 -8.10
C ALA A 59 -9.96 12.45 -9.33
N HIS A 60 -11.03 13.24 -9.28
CA HIS A 60 -11.85 13.61 -10.43
C HIS A 60 -12.19 15.10 -10.37
#